data_AF-A0A1J5JEW6-F1
#
_entry.id   AF-A0A1J5JEW6-F1
#
_cell.length_a   1.000
_cell.length_b   1.000
_cell.length_c   1.000
_cell.angle_alpha   90.00
_cell.angle_beta   90.00
_cell.angle_gamma   90.00
#
_symmetry.space_group_name_H-M   'P 1'
#
loop_
_entity.id
_entity.type
_entity.pdbx_description
1 polymer ?
#
loop_
_entity_poly.entity_id
_entity_poly.type
_entity_poly.pdbx_seq_one_letter_code
_entity_poly.pdbx_strand_id
1 'polypeptide(L)' 'MRTTIEISNETRAKLVALAARRGLRGYSEIVNEALEEYLARAENREKEINEILKLAGSLSEEEGQKYAARVKEFWSRWEL' A
#
# COMPACT_ATOMS: atom_id res chain seq x y z
N MET A 1 -24.73 7.50 -3.87
CA MET A 1 -25.07 7.32 -5.31
C MET A 1 -25.22 5.82 -5.58
N ARG A 2 -26.11 5.39 -6.50
CA ARG A 2 -26.18 3.99 -6.94
C ARG A 2 -25.32 3.83 -8.19
N THR A 3 -24.35 2.93 -8.12
CA THR A 3 -23.45 2.62 -9.24
C THR A 3 -23.45 1.11 -9.46
N THR A 4 -23.59 0.69 -10.71
CA THR A 4 -23.43 -0.71 -11.08
C THR A 4 -21.97 -0.95 -11.41
N ILE A 5 -21.39 -1.98 -10.81
CA ILE A 5 -20.02 -2.44 -11.07
C ILE A 5 -20.04 -3.92 -11.39
N GLU A 6 -19.10 -4.36 -12.20
CA GLU A 6 -18.91 -5.78 -12.48
C GLU A 6 -17.96 -6.40 -11.45
N ILE A 7 -18.39 -7.53 -10.88
CA ILE A 7 -17.59 -8.34 -9.96
C ILE A 7 -17.86 -9.82 -10.24
N SER A 8 -16.89 -10.69 -9.94
CA SER A 8 -17.12 -12.13 -10.05
C SER A 8 -18.17 -12.61 -9.03
N ASN A 9 -18.85 -13.71 -9.36
CA ASN A 9 -19.80 -14.36 -8.45
C ASN A 9 -19.13 -14.77 -7.13
N GLU A 10 -17.85 -15.18 -7.16
CA GLU A 10 -17.10 -15.54 -5.96
C GLU A 10 -16.85 -14.33 -5.07
N THR A 11 -16.48 -13.18 -5.65
CA THR A 11 -16.28 -11.93 -4.92
C THR A 11 -17.60 -11.50 -4.28
N ARG A 12 -18.71 -11.57 -5.02
CA ARG A 12 -20.04 -11.29 -4.46
C ARG A 12 -20.37 -12.21 -3.29
N ALA A 13 -20.10 -13.52 -3.40
CA ALA A 13 -20.36 -14.47 -2.34
C ALA A 13 -19.53 -14.17 -1.06
N LYS A 14 -18.25 -13.83 -1.24
CA LYS A 14 -17.38 -13.41 -0.13
C LYS A 14 -17.87 -12.15 0.56
N LEU A 15 -18.30 -11.15 -0.20
CA LEU A 15 -18.87 -9.91 0.32
C LEU A 15 -20.16 -10.15 1.13
N VAL A 16 -21.06 -10.99 0.63
CA VAL A 16 -22.29 -11.39 1.35
C VAL A 16 -21.95 -12.09 2.66
N ALA A 17 -21.02 -13.05 2.63
CA ALA A 17 -20.59 -13.78 3.82
C ALA A 17 -19.95 -12.85 4.87
N LEU A 18 -19.14 -11.88 4.42
CA LEU A 18 -18.51 -10.90 5.31
C LEU A 18 -19.55 -9.94 5.93
N ALA A 19 -20.52 -9.48 5.14
CA ALA A 19 -21.63 -8.66 5.63
C ALA A 19 -22.43 -9.38 6.72
N ALA A 20 -22.78 -10.65 6.48
CA ALA A 20 -23.49 -11.47 7.45
C ALA A 20 -22.70 -11.65 8.75
N ARG A 21 -21.39 -11.92 8.66
CA ARG A 21 -20.49 -12.02 9.83
C ARG A 21 -20.41 -10.72 10.63
N ARG A 22 -20.48 -9.57 9.95
CA ARG A 22 -20.47 -8.24 10.58
C ARG A 22 -21.86 -7.76 11.03
N GLY A 23 -22.92 -8.55 10.85
CA GLY A 23 -24.29 -8.16 11.23
C GLY A 23 -24.88 -7.05 10.34
N LEU A 24 -24.34 -6.85 9.14
CA LEU A 24 -24.75 -5.79 8.22
C LEU A 24 -25.90 -6.26 7.33
N ARG A 25 -26.79 -5.32 6.96
CA ARG A 25 -27.95 -5.60 6.10
C ARG A 25 -27.57 -5.99 4.66
N GLY A 26 -26.34 -5.69 4.25
CA GLY A 26 -25.78 -5.98 2.94
C GLY A 26 -24.30 -5.60 2.88
N TYR A 27 -23.66 -5.79 1.74
CA TYR A 27 -22.22 -5.57 1.58
C TYR A 27 -21.83 -4.15 1.13
N SER A 28 -22.79 -3.22 1.01
CA SER A 28 -22.50 -1.85 0.55
C SER A 28 -21.53 -1.10 1.44
N GLU A 29 -21.65 -1.23 2.76
CA GLU A 29 -20.71 -0.60 3.71
C GLU A 29 -19.28 -1.14 3.54
N ILE A 30 -19.14 -2.45 3.37
CA ILE A 30 -17.85 -3.10 3.12
C ILE A 30 -17.22 -2.60 1.81
N VAL A 31 -18.03 -2.46 0.76
CA VAL A 31 -17.54 -1.95 -0.53
C VAL A 31 -17.08 -0.51 -0.40
N ASN A 32 -17.82 0.33 0.33
CA ASN A 32 -17.40 1.72 0.56
C ASN A 32 -16.11 1.79 1.37
N GLU A 33 -16.01 1.05 2.47
CA GLU A 33 -14.78 0.96 3.30
C GLU A 33 -13.57 0.54 2.46
N ALA A 34 -13.73 -0.49 1.63
CA ALA A 34 -12.66 -0.97 0.76
C ALA A 34 -12.25 0.06 -0.30
N LEU A 35 -13.21 0.81 -0.86
CA LEU A 35 -12.93 1.87 -1.84
C LEU A 35 -12.22 3.07 -1.20
N GLU A 36 -12.67 3.50 -0.02
CA GLU A 36 -12.02 4.57 0.75
C GLU A 36 -10.57 4.20 1.08
N GLU A 37 -10.35 2.98 1.58
CA GLU A 37 -9.00 2.50 1.88
C GLU A 37 -8.12 2.39 0.63
N TYR A 38 -8.67 1.87 -0.47
CA TYR A 38 -7.93 1.75 -1.74
C TYR A 38 -7.52 3.12 -2.28
N LEU A 39 -8.43 4.09 -2.30
CA LEU A 39 -8.16 5.44 -2.81
C LEU A 39 -7.18 6.19 -1.91
N ALA A 40 -7.34 6.12 -0.58
CA ALA A 40 -6.40 6.74 0.35
C ALA A 40 -4.98 6.16 0.18
N ARG A 41 -4.86 4.85 0.01
CA ARG A 41 -3.57 4.20 -0.27
C ARG A 41 -3.00 4.61 -1.64
N ALA A 42 -3.84 4.74 -2.66
CA ALA A 42 -3.40 5.15 -3.99
C ALA A 42 -2.84 6.58 -3.99
N GLU A 43 -3.54 7.53 -3.36
CA GLU A 43 -3.09 8.91 -3.22
C GLU A 43 -1.76 9.02 -2.45
N ASN A 44 -1.62 8.26 -1.36
CA ASN A 44 -0.40 8.27 -0.56
C ASN A 44 0.76 7.61 -1.30
N ARG A 45 0.50 6.50 -2.01
CA ARG A 45 1.54 5.79 -2.77
C ARG A 45 2.18 6.64 -3.84
N GLU A 46 1.39 7.42 -4.59
CA GLU A 46 1.94 8.30 -5.62
C GLU A 46 2.78 9.43 -5.01
N LYS A 47 2.33 10.01 -3.88
CA LYS A 47 3.11 11.00 -3.12
C LYS A 47 4.40 10.39 -2.58
N GLU A 48 4.34 9.23 -1.95
CA GLU A 48 5.51 8.52 -1.41
C GLU A 48 6.53 8.19 -2.50
N ILE A 49 6.07 7.64 -3.64
CA ILE A 49 6.94 7.35 -4.78
C ILE A 49 7.59 8.63 -5.29
N ASN A 50 6.84 9.72 -5.44
CA ASN A 50 7.39 10.99 -5.89
C ASN A 50 8.41 11.58 -4.90
N GLU A 51 8.15 11.50 -3.59
CA GLU A 51 9.13 11.93 -2.57
C GLU A 51 10.39 11.04 -2.58
N ILE A 52 10.24 9.72 -2.74
CA ILE A 52 11.38 8.81 -2.89
C ILE A 52 12.17 9.13 -4.17
N LEU A 53 11.51 9.41 -5.29
CA LEU A 53 12.17 9.79 -6.54
C LEU A 53 12.91 11.12 -6.42
N LYS A 54 12.44 12.08 -5.62
CA LYS A 54 13.17 13.32 -5.33
C LYS A 54 14.49 13.08 -4.58
N LEU A 55 14.59 11.99 -3.83
CA LEU A 55 15.84 11.59 -3.16
C LEU A 55 16.84 10.96 -4.15
N ALA A 56 16.41 10.53 -5.35
CA ALA A 56 17.31 9.99 -6.34
C ALA A 56 18.25 11.10 -6.84
N GLY A 57 19.56 10.91 -6.63
CA GLY A 57 20.58 11.90 -6.97
C GLY A 57 20.77 13.03 -5.94
N SER A 58 20.13 12.95 -4.76
CA SER A 58 20.34 13.94 -3.70
C SER A 58 21.67 13.77 -2.95
N LEU A 59 22.34 12.62 -3.11
CA LEU A 59 23.70 12.39 -2.60
C LEU A 59 24.70 12.70 -3.71
N SER A 60 25.76 13.42 -3.37
CA SER A 60 26.94 13.46 -4.21
C SER A 60 27.58 12.07 -4.30
N GLU A 61 28.38 11.84 -5.33
CA GLU A 61 29.10 10.58 -5.53
C GLU A 61 29.94 10.19 -4.29
N GLU A 62 30.61 11.17 -3.67
CA GLU A 62 31.43 10.94 -2.47
C GLU A 62 30.57 10.54 -1.25
N GLU A 63 29.42 11.19 -1.06
CA GLU A 63 28.49 10.85 0.03
C GLU A 63 27.85 9.48 -0.17
N GLY A 64 27.50 9.15 -1.42
CA GLY A 64 26.99 7.83 -1.80
C GLY A 64 28.00 6.72 -1.48
N GLN A 65 29.27 6.91 -1.84
CA GLN A 65 30.34 5.96 -1.54
C GLN A 65 30.59 5.80 -0.03
N LYS A 66 30.60 6.90 0.73
CA LYS A 66 30.73 6.86 2.20
C LYS A 66 29.56 6.11 2.86
N TYR A 67 28.34 6.34 2.38
CA TYR A 67 27.16 5.64 2.88
C TYR A 67 27.21 4.14 2.56
N ALA A 68 27.54 3.77 1.32
CA ALA A 68 27.70 2.37 0.91
C ALA A 68 28.77 1.64 1.73
N ALA A 69 29.90 2.29 2.04
CA ALA A 69 30.95 1.74 2.88
C ALA A 69 30.45 1.47 4.32
N ARG A 70 29.70 2.42 4.92
CA ARG A 70 29.10 2.24 6.26
C ARG A 70 28.08 1.10 6.30
N VAL A 71 27.22 0.99 5.30
CA VAL A 71 26.23 -0.11 5.20
C VAL A 71 26.96 -1.46 5.11
N LYS A 72 28.01 -1.55 4.29
CA LYS A 72 28.82 -2.76 4.16
C LYS A 72 29.52 -3.13 5.48
N GLU A 73 30.09 -2.16 6.18
CA GLU A 73 30.71 -2.36 7.50
C GLU A 73 29.68 -2.89 8.50
N PHE A 74 28.51 -2.26 8.57
CA PHE A 74 27.42 -2.71 9.44
C PHE A 74 27.01 -4.17 9.18
N TRP A 75 26.80 -4.56 7.91
CA TRP A 75 26.45 -5.95 7.57
C TRP A 75 27.58 -6.94 7.83
N SER A 76 28.85 -6.54 7.67
CA SER A 76 29.99 -7.40 7.99
C SER A 76 30.13 -7.73 9.48
N ARG A 77 29.55 -6.89 10.34
CA ARG A 77 29.53 -7.06 11.80
C ARG A 77 28.27 -7.74 12.31
N TRP A 78 27.31 -8.02 11.44
CA TRP A 78 26.07 -8.69 11.79
C TRP A 78 26.34 -10.20 11.82
N GLU A 79 26.67 -10.73 13.00
CA GLU A 79 26.66 -12.18 13.27
C GLU A 79 25.23 -12.63 13.63
N LEU A 80 24.83 -13.80 13.09
CA LEU A 80 23.55 -14.48 13.36
C LEU A 80 23.60 -15.29 14.66
#